data_AF-A0A8H3BM50-F1
#
_entry.id   AF-A0A8H3BM50-F1
#
_cell.length_a   1.000
_cell.length_b   1.000
_cell.length_c   1.000
_cell.angle_alpha   90.00
_cell.angle_beta   90.00
_cell.angle_gamma   90.00
#
_symmetry.space_group_name_H-M   'P 1'
#
loop_
_entity.id
_entity.type
_entity.pdbx_description
1 polymer ?
#
loop_
_entity_poly.entity_id
_entity_poly.type
_entity_poly.pdbx_seq_one_letter_code
_entity_poly.pdbx_strand_id
1 'polypeptide(L)'
;MAATKENPIVFYDILSQKDGSWSPYTYRTRLTLNYKGLPYRVEYLSYPDIEPTLRARGMTPVSDNFPRYTLPVIEDPSEDPNSKPAFVADSFNIAVYLDAKYPAPKYPLVIPPGTGALQKIATEQFNSEVGFALVPIALPLISTLGFLDEAGRKHFIRTRTAWFGDLSKLLDTSPEKWAVVEEKWDKFSKAFDCNDNANEAGPFIMGKEVSFADFAIGGFINWIQRVDEEGRGISPVSSHSIESTTALQIRTHNMAATKENPIIFYDILSEHGTWSPNTYKTRLTLNYKRLPYRVEYVSYPDIAPMLKKLGVRATNPTPYITYTLPMIADPSPDPNDEPTYVVESFDIAVYLDKTYPAPKYPVVFPPGMRAVQKITSDLVFNELGLAILPAILRLIVRAGFLDEQGREHFLKTREEVFKQIPADASIGSKFWGDAHEKWKWFGEILDLNEEGPFVTGKQISFPDFVIGGIFFCLRRVEGGDMPMWNAIAEWQGGRWAQLWAEIEKLENNSTEVA
;
A
#
# COMPACT_ATOMS: atom_id res chain seq x y z
N MET A 1 10.03 -17.45 30.80
CA MET A 1 9.89 -16.10 31.36
C MET A 1 10.17 -15.09 30.26
N ALA A 2 9.18 -14.24 29.93
CA ALA A 2 9.37 -13.02 29.13
C ALA A 2 10.58 -12.19 29.61
N ALA A 3 11.19 -11.39 28.73
CA ALA A 3 12.22 -10.43 29.14
C ALA A 3 11.80 -9.68 30.41
N THR A 4 12.73 -9.60 31.37
CA THR A 4 12.50 -9.02 32.71
C THR A 4 13.38 -7.79 32.90
N LYS A 5 13.23 -7.06 34.00
CA LYS A 5 14.13 -5.94 34.29
C LYS A 5 15.54 -6.43 34.62
N GLU A 6 15.64 -7.62 35.21
CA GLU A 6 16.89 -8.27 35.62
C GLU A 6 17.61 -8.94 34.44
N ASN A 7 16.84 -9.41 33.45
CA ASN A 7 17.34 -9.95 32.20
C ASN A 7 16.56 -9.35 31.01
N PRO A 8 16.86 -8.09 30.63
CA PRO A 8 16.13 -7.36 29.60
C PRO A 8 16.61 -7.70 28.19
N ILE A 9 15.81 -7.34 27.18
CA ILE A 9 16.22 -7.37 25.77
C ILE A 9 17.42 -6.43 25.58
N VAL A 10 18.43 -6.84 24.83
CA VAL A 10 19.49 -5.93 24.35
C VAL A 10 19.06 -5.38 23.01
N PHE A 11 18.89 -4.06 22.92
CA PHE A 11 18.60 -3.37 21.67
C PHE A 11 19.87 -2.69 21.16
N TYR A 12 20.36 -3.13 20.01
CA TYR A 12 21.51 -2.54 19.33
C TYR A 12 21.07 -1.37 18.44
N ASP A 13 21.61 -0.20 18.74
CA ASP A 13 21.29 1.05 18.06
C ASP A 13 22.56 1.76 17.57
N ILE A 14 22.42 2.70 16.64
CA ILE A 14 23.53 3.44 16.04
C ILE A 14 23.91 4.58 16.98
N LEU A 15 25.18 4.62 17.37
CA LEU A 15 25.74 5.68 18.20
C LEU A 15 25.64 7.03 17.49
N SER A 16 25.18 8.04 18.23
CA SER A 16 25.41 9.45 17.96
C SER A 16 26.00 10.11 19.18
N GLN A 17 26.60 11.29 19.00
CA GLN A 17 26.97 12.17 20.11
C GLN A 17 25.74 12.89 20.71
N LYS A 18 24.57 12.71 20.10
CA LYS A 18 23.26 13.17 20.57
C LYS A 18 22.58 12.06 21.38
N ASP A 19 21.72 12.46 22.33
CA ASP A 19 21.02 11.52 23.20
C ASP A 19 19.91 10.74 22.48
N GLY A 20 19.96 9.42 22.54
CA GLY A 20 18.87 8.56 22.07
C GLY A 20 18.95 8.15 20.60
N SER A 21 17.89 7.50 20.14
CA SER A 21 17.80 6.91 18.81
C SER A 21 17.52 7.97 17.75
N TRP A 22 18.36 8.07 16.73
CA TRP A 22 18.25 9.08 15.67
C TRP A 22 17.95 8.49 14.29
N SER A 23 18.33 7.23 14.03
CA SER A 23 18.09 6.59 12.74
C SER A 23 16.60 6.26 12.60
N PRO A 24 15.99 6.52 11.43
CA PRO A 24 14.57 6.26 11.22
C PRO A 24 14.23 4.77 11.33
N TYR A 25 15.22 3.88 11.13
CA TYR A 25 15.03 2.44 11.22
C TYR A 25 15.18 1.91 12.64
N THR A 26 16.15 2.41 13.41
CA THR A 26 16.33 1.95 14.80
C THR A 26 15.27 2.53 15.74
N TYR A 27 14.80 3.75 15.45
CA TYR A 27 13.69 4.36 16.18
C TYR A 27 12.40 3.52 16.11
N ARG A 28 12.13 2.86 14.98
CA ARG A 28 10.99 1.92 14.85
C ARG A 28 11.05 0.84 15.91
N THR A 29 12.20 0.18 16.06
CA THR A 29 12.39 -0.88 17.07
C THR A 29 12.25 -0.34 18.49
N ARG A 30 12.73 0.88 18.75
CA ARG A 30 12.51 1.54 20.05
C ARG A 30 11.02 1.77 20.34
N LEU A 31 10.27 2.27 19.36
CA LEU A 31 8.82 2.45 19.47
C LEU A 31 8.11 1.11 19.69
N THR A 32 8.48 0.06 18.94
CA THR A 32 7.97 -1.31 19.13
C THR A 32 8.18 -1.80 20.56
N LEU A 33 9.41 -1.71 21.09
CA LEU A 33 9.72 -2.16 22.46
C LEU A 33 8.95 -1.35 23.50
N ASN A 34 8.88 -0.02 23.34
CA ASN A 34 8.15 0.88 24.23
C ASN A 34 6.65 0.63 24.24
N TYR A 35 6.03 0.51 23.05
CA TYR A 35 4.59 0.29 22.90
C TYR A 35 4.18 -1.04 23.51
N LYS A 36 4.99 -2.08 23.32
CA LYS A 36 4.78 -3.38 23.96
C LYS A 36 5.11 -3.37 25.46
N GLY A 37 5.73 -2.32 26.01
CA GLY A 37 6.13 -2.27 27.42
C GLY A 37 7.19 -3.30 27.80
N LEU A 38 8.03 -3.71 26.83
CA LEU A 38 9.08 -4.70 27.06
C LEU A 38 10.31 -4.05 27.71
N PRO A 39 10.91 -4.65 28.75
CA PRO A 39 12.14 -4.13 29.32
C PRO A 39 13.32 -4.37 28.37
N TYR A 40 14.04 -3.29 28.04
CA TYR A 40 15.24 -3.36 27.22
C TYR A 40 16.34 -2.45 27.76
N ARG A 41 17.60 -2.80 27.44
CA ARG A 41 18.75 -1.89 27.52
C ARG A 41 19.25 -1.60 26.11
N VAL A 42 19.83 -0.42 25.92
CA VAL A 42 20.38 -0.03 24.61
C VAL A 42 21.89 -0.21 24.60
N GLU A 43 22.42 -0.81 23.54
CA GLU A 43 23.85 -0.90 23.24
C GLU A 43 24.12 -0.09 21.97
N TYR A 44 24.69 1.11 22.14
CA TYR A 44 24.98 2.00 21.01
C TYR A 44 26.32 1.64 20.38
N LEU A 45 26.31 1.39 19.07
CA LEU A 45 27.50 1.04 18.30
C LEU A 45 27.87 2.14 17.31
N SER A 46 29.15 2.52 17.28
CA SER A 46 29.68 3.35 16.19
C SER A 46 29.62 2.56 14.88
N TYR A 47 29.43 3.24 13.75
CA TYR A 47 29.35 2.61 12.43
C TYR A 47 30.44 1.55 12.13
N PRO A 48 31.75 1.82 12.32
CA PRO A 48 32.79 0.81 12.10
C PRO A 48 32.70 -0.41 13.02
N ASP A 49 32.02 -0.31 14.16
CA ASP A 49 31.95 -1.37 15.17
C ASP A 49 30.72 -2.30 14.98
N ILE A 50 29.75 -1.90 14.16
CA ILE A 50 28.52 -2.68 13.91
C ILE A 50 28.84 -4.09 13.44
N GLU A 51 29.57 -4.23 12.32
CA GLU A 51 29.87 -5.54 11.76
C GLU A 51 30.78 -6.40 12.67
N PRO A 52 31.90 -5.89 13.21
CA PRO A 52 32.72 -6.66 14.16
C PRO A 52 31.93 -7.17 15.36
N THR A 53 31.05 -6.32 15.93
CA THR A 53 30.27 -6.66 17.12
C THR A 53 29.24 -7.74 16.82
N LEU A 54 28.42 -7.56 15.80
CA LEU A 54 27.36 -8.52 15.45
C LEU A 54 27.95 -9.86 15.00
N ARG A 55 29.07 -9.83 14.26
CA ARG A 55 29.80 -11.05 13.89
C ARG A 55 30.37 -11.77 15.11
N ALA A 56 30.94 -11.06 16.07
CA ALA A 56 31.48 -11.65 17.30
C ALA A 56 30.38 -12.30 18.17
N ARG A 57 29.14 -11.80 18.08
CA ARG A 57 27.94 -12.41 18.69
C ARG A 57 27.41 -13.63 17.93
N GLY A 58 28.05 -13.99 16.80
CA GLY A 58 27.68 -15.16 16.00
C GLY A 58 26.51 -14.93 15.05
N MET A 59 26.13 -13.67 14.79
CA MET A 59 25.12 -13.37 13.78
C MET A 59 25.65 -13.60 12.38
N THR A 60 24.79 -14.10 11.51
CA THR A 60 25.06 -14.17 10.07
C THR A 60 24.81 -12.80 9.42
N PRO A 61 25.48 -12.49 8.30
CA PRO A 61 25.14 -11.33 7.50
C PRO A 61 23.66 -11.31 7.10
N VAL A 62 23.07 -10.11 7.04
CA VAL A 62 21.72 -9.89 6.50
C VAL A 62 21.71 -9.66 4.98
N SER A 63 22.90 -9.51 4.40
CA SER A 63 23.11 -9.27 2.96
C SER A 63 24.49 -9.78 2.55
N ASP A 64 24.60 -10.34 1.34
CA ASP A 64 25.88 -10.70 0.72
C ASP A 64 26.70 -9.47 0.32
N ASN A 65 26.01 -8.37 0.03
CA ASN A 65 26.57 -7.10 -0.36
C ASN A 65 26.70 -6.15 0.83
N PHE A 66 27.64 -5.20 0.74
CA PHE A 66 27.77 -4.15 1.76
C PHE A 66 26.53 -3.23 1.74
N PRO A 67 25.94 -2.87 2.92
CA PRO A 67 26.35 -3.28 4.26
C PRO A 67 25.85 -4.69 4.59
N ARG A 68 26.77 -5.56 5.04
CA ARG A 68 26.47 -6.96 5.38
C ARG A 68 25.76 -7.11 6.72
N TYR A 69 25.97 -6.15 7.61
CA TYR A 69 25.38 -6.07 8.93
C TYR A 69 24.81 -4.67 9.11
N THR A 70 23.58 -4.60 9.59
CA THR A 70 22.84 -3.36 9.80
C THR A 70 22.19 -3.36 11.16
N LEU A 71 21.80 -2.17 11.62
CA LEU A 71 20.96 -1.97 12.79
C LEU A 71 19.59 -1.43 12.33
N PRO A 72 18.49 -1.73 13.03
CA PRO A 72 18.44 -2.32 14.38
C PRO A 72 18.67 -3.83 14.42
N VAL A 73 19.16 -4.29 15.58
CA VAL A 73 19.17 -5.70 16.01
C VAL A 73 18.68 -5.76 17.45
N ILE A 74 17.92 -6.80 17.80
CA ILE A 74 17.68 -7.17 19.20
C ILE A 74 18.32 -8.51 19.53
N GLU A 75 18.80 -8.64 20.77
CA GLU A 75 19.13 -9.89 21.43
C GLU A 75 18.11 -10.09 22.56
N ASP A 76 17.19 -11.01 22.34
CA ASP A 76 16.13 -11.30 23.28
C ASP A 76 16.47 -12.57 24.08
N PRO A 77 16.59 -12.47 25.42
CA PRO A 77 17.02 -13.60 26.24
C PRO A 77 16.09 -14.82 26.12
N SER A 78 16.68 -15.99 26.29
CA SER A 78 15.93 -17.24 26.37
C SER A 78 15.26 -17.39 27.73
N GLU A 79 14.14 -18.13 27.75
CA GLU A 79 13.49 -18.54 28.99
C GLU A 79 14.30 -19.58 29.77
N ASP A 80 15.08 -20.39 29.05
CA ASP A 80 16.05 -21.33 29.61
C ASP A 80 17.44 -20.66 29.67
N PRO A 81 18.02 -20.47 30.87
CA PRO A 81 19.35 -19.87 31.03
C PRO A 81 20.47 -20.59 30.27
N ASN A 82 20.29 -21.85 29.88
CA ASN A 82 21.28 -22.63 29.14
C ASN A 82 21.12 -22.53 27.62
N SER A 83 20.01 -21.94 27.16
CA SER A 83 19.70 -21.76 25.75
C SER A 83 20.24 -20.40 25.26
N LYS A 84 20.66 -20.37 24.00
CA LYS A 84 21.16 -19.14 23.38
C LYS A 84 20.03 -18.11 23.25
N PRO A 85 20.34 -16.80 23.39
CA PRO A 85 19.37 -15.75 23.11
C PRO A 85 18.99 -15.74 21.62
N ALA A 86 17.82 -15.19 21.32
CA ALA A 86 17.38 -14.99 19.94
C ALA A 86 17.91 -13.66 19.42
N PHE A 87 18.64 -13.69 18.30
CA PHE A 87 19.07 -12.50 17.59
C PHE A 87 18.15 -12.24 16.41
N VAL A 88 17.58 -11.04 16.35
CA VAL A 88 16.66 -10.65 15.27
C VAL A 88 17.09 -9.31 14.71
N ALA A 89 17.29 -9.25 13.40
CA ALA A 89 17.63 -8.06 12.64
C ALA A 89 16.44 -7.63 11.76
N ASP A 90 16.52 -6.43 11.20
CA ASP A 90 15.45 -5.74 10.45
C ASP A 90 14.28 -5.27 11.33
N SER A 91 13.96 -3.98 11.26
CA SER A 91 12.97 -3.37 12.14
C SER A 91 11.57 -3.99 12.04
N PHE A 92 11.17 -4.48 10.85
CA PHE A 92 9.87 -5.11 10.64
C PHE A 92 9.89 -6.55 11.15
N ASN A 93 10.93 -7.32 10.83
CA ASN A 93 11.10 -8.69 11.32
C ASN A 93 11.21 -8.74 12.85
N ILE A 94 11.84 -7.73 13.46
CA ILE A 94 11.86 -7.54 14.91
C ILE A 94 10.43 -7.37 15.46
N ALA A 95 9.59 -6.54 14.82
CA ALA A 95 8.21 -6.37 15.24
C ALA A 95 7.40 -7.67 15.12
N VAL A 96 7.53 -8.40 13.99
CA VAL A 96 6.91 -9.71 13.78
C VAL A 96 7.33 -10.70 14.87
N TYR A 97 8.63 -10.83 15.14
CA TYR A 97 9.15 -11.71 16.18
C TYR A 97 8.59 -11.34 17.56
N LEU A 98 8.58 -10.04 17.89
CA LEU A 98 8.11 -9.58 19.20
C LEU A 98 6.59 -9.76 19.35
N ASP A 99 5.79 -9.58 18.30
CA ASP A 99 4.35 -9.86 18.36
C ASP A 99 4.06 -11.35 18.55
N ALA A 100 4.83 -12.23 17.91
CA ALA A 100 4.69 -13.67 18.08
C ALA A 100 5.12 -14.16 19.48
N LYS A 101 6.28 -13.70 19.98
CA LYS A 101 6.81 -14.14 21.29
C LYS A 101 6.12 -13.45 22.47
N TYR A 102 5.65 -12.21 22.28
CA TYR A 102 4.95 -11.42 23.28
C TYR A 102 3.55 -11.05 22.77
N PRO A 103 2.61 -12.02 22.76
CA PRO A 103 1.30 -11.83 22.14
C PRO A 103 0.27 -11.13 23.06
N ALA A 104 -0.85 -10.73 22.44
CA ALA A 104 -2.04 -10.29 23.13
C ALA A 104 -2.70 -11.41 23.98
N PRO A 105 -3.50 -11.08 25.00
CA PRO A 105 -3.82 -9.72 25.48
C PRO A 105 -2.76 -9.15 26.43
N LYS A 106 -1.72 -9.91 26.79
CA LYS A 106 -0.71 -9.48 27.77
C LYS A 106 0.12 -8.31 27.26
N TYR A 107 0.46 -8.32 25.98
CA TYR A 107 1.19 -7.25 25.31
C TYR A 107 0.39 -6.79 24.11
N PRO A 108 0.32 -5.48 23.82
CA PRO A 108 -0.35 -5.00 22.63
C PRO A 108 0.38 -5.49 21.37
N LEU A 109 -0.35 -5.71 20.28
CA LEU A 109 0.22 -6.08 18.99
C LEU A 109 0.57 -4.81 18.22
N VAL A 110 1.76 -4.79 17.62
CA VAL A 110 2.24 -3.69 16.77
C VAL A 110 1.78 -3.89 15.33
N ILE A 111 1.62 -5.14 14.91
CA ILE A 111 1.09 -5.58 13.62
C ILE A 111 -0.26 -6.27 13.92
N PRO A 112 -1.39 -5.61 13.62
CA PRO A 112 -2.69 -6.23 13.80
C PRO A 112 -2.82 -7.55 13.00
N PRO A 113 -3.54 -8.56 13.51
CA PRO A 113 -3.71 -9.85 12.82
C PRO A 113 -4.22 -9.69 11.39
N GLY A 114 -3.63 -10.44 10.45
CA GLY A 114 -4.00 -10.40 9.02
C GLY A 114 -3.55 -9.13 8.28
N THR A 115 -2.78 -8.24 8.92
CA THR A 115 -2.31 -6.98 8.29
C THR A 115 -0.82 -6.95 8.00
N GLY A 116 -0.07 -8.03 8.24
CA GLY A 116 1.39 -8.09 8.07
C GLY A 116 1.84 -7.59 6.69
N ALA A 117 1.23 -8.10 5.63
CA ALA A 117 1.49 -7.65 4.27
C ALA A 117 1.21 -6.14 4.06
N LEU A 118 0.06 -5.65 4.54
CA LEU A 118 -0.34 -4.24 4.41
C LEU A 118 0.60 -3.31 5.19
N GLN A 119 1.02 -3.70 6.39
CA GLN A 119 1.96 -2.93 7.21
C GLN A 119 3.34 -2.84 6.54
N LYS A 120 3.81 -3.95 5.95
CA LYS A 120 5.07 -3.97 5.17
C LYS A 120 4.97 -3.04 3.97
N ILE A 121 3.90 -3.17 3.18
CA ILE A 121 3.63 -2.35 1.99
C ILE A 121 3.59 -0.86 2.33
N ALA A 122 2.78 -0.47 3.32
CA ALA A 122 2.65 0.93 3.71
C ALA A 122 4.00 1.51 4.18
N THR A 123 4.77 0.72 4.93
CA THR A 123 6.11 1.10 5.39
C THR A 123 7.10 1.26 4.23
N GLU A 124 7.14 0.32 3.29
CA GLU A 124 8.05 0.36 2.15
C GLU A 124 7.69 1.50 1.20
N GLN A 125 6.40 1.71 0.93
CA GLN A 125 5.92 2.79 0.08
C GLN A 125 6.20 4.17 0.67
N PHE A 126 6.04 4.32 1.99
CA PHE A 126 6.43 5.56 2.66
C PHE A 126 7.94 5.82 2.54
N ASN A 127 8.77 4.79 2.76
CA ASN A 127 10.22 4.92 2.63
C ASN A 127 10.64 5.24 1.19
N SER A 128 10.03 4.57 0.20
CA SER A 128 10.35 4.75 -1.22
C SER A 128 10.00 6.16 -1.71
N GLU A 129 8.83 6.66 -1.32
CA GLU A 129 8.35 7.95 -1.78
C GLU A 129 8.92 9.10 -0.96
N VAL A 130 8.61 9.13 0.33
CA VAL A 130 8.93 10.23 1.23
C VAL A 130 10.37 10.12 1.73
N GLY A 131 10.77 8.92 2.16
CA GLY A 131 12.10 8.70 2.72
C GLY A 131 13.24 9.03 1.75
N PHE A 132 13.14 8.62 0.48
CA PHE A 132 14.15 8.98 -0.53
C PHE A 132 14.11 10.45 -0.93
N ALA A 133 12.95 11.11 -0.88
CA ALA A 133 12.88 12.54 -1.16
C ALA A 133 13.64 13.38 -0.12
N LEU A 134 13.72 12.88 1.12
CA LEU A 134 14.47 13.49 2.23
C LEU A 134 15.99 13.27 2.16
N VAL A 135 16.49 12.32 1.35
CA VAL A 135 17.93 12.02 1.26
C VAL A 135 18.80 13.25 1.05
N PRO A 136 18.57 14.10 0.03
CA PRO A 136 19.39 15.29 -0.19
C PRO A 136 19.24 16.37 0.87
N ILE A 137 18.20 16.34 1.68
CA ILE A 137 17.99 17.32 2.75
C ILE A 137 18.66 16.87 4.05
N ALA A 138 18.43 15.62 4.46
CA ALA A 138 18.76 15.14 5.80
C ALA A 138 20.02 14.26 5.86
N LEU A 139 20.31 13.45 4.82
CA LEU A 139 21.41 12.49 4.86
C LEU A 139 22.79 13.16 5.03
N PRO A 140 23.14 14.24 4.29
CA PRO A 140 24.44 14.89 4.44
C PRO A 140 24.68 15.47 5.84
N LEU A 141 23.61 15.86 6.55
CA LEU A 141 23.70 16.48 7.87
C LEU A 141 24.24 15.54 8.94
N ILE A 142 24.09 14.22 8.77
CA ILE A 142 24.70 13.20 9.64
C ILE A 142 26.24 13.29 9.65
N SER A 143 26.84 13.80 8.56
CA SER A 143 28.28 13.95 8.44
C SER A 143 28.85 15.22 9.08
N THR A 144 27.99 16.07 9.66
CA THR A 144 28.43 17.29 10.35
C THR A 144 29.24 16.97 11.61
N LEU A 145 30.12 17.90 11.99
CA LEU A 145 30.90 17.77 13.21
C LEU A 145 29.96 17.71 14.42
N GLY A 146 30.20 16.78 15.34
CA GLY A 146 29.41 16.66 16.57
C GLY A 146 28.10 15.88 16.44
N PHE A 147 27.73 15.37 15.25
CA PHE A 147 26.60 14.44 15.15
C PHE A 147 27.01 12.99 15.48
N LEU A 148 28.00 12.46 14.76
CA LEU A 148 28.62 11.15 15.02
C LEU A 148 29.94 11.31 15.79
N ASP A 149 30.40 10.23 16.42
CA ASP A 149 31.79 10.11 16.86
C ASP A 149 32.76 10.20 15.67
N GLU A 150 34.04 10.48 15.92
CA GLU A 150 35.00 10.72 14.84
C GLU A 150 35.16 9.52 13.89
N ALA A 151 35.24 8.31 14.44
CA ALA A 151 35.40 7.09 13.66
C ALA A 151 34.12 6.78 12.86
N GLY A 152 32.96 6.90 13.51
CA GLY A 152 31.64 6.79 12.88
C GLY A 152 31.44 7.77 11.73
N ARG A 153 31.84 9.04 11.92
CA ARG A 153 31.75 10.09 10.89
C ARG A 153 32.63 9.78 9.68
N LYS A 154 33.89 9.38 9.89
CA LYS A 154 34.80 8.99 8.78
C LYS A 154 34.26 7.79 8.01
N HIS A 155 33.74 6.78 8.71
CA HIS A 155 33.10 5.63 8.09
C HIS A 155 31.87 6.04 7.27
N PHE A 156 30.99 6.86 7.85
CA PHE A 156 29.76 7.32 7.20
C PHE A 156 30.08 8.08 5.92
N ILE A 157 30.98 9.08 5.97
CA ILE A 157 31.39 9.84 4.78
C ILE A 157 31.92 8.91 3.70
N ARG A 158 32.91 8.06 4.01
CA ARG A 158 33.50 7.14 3.03
C ARG A 158 32.45 6.27 2.34
N THR A 159 31.56 5.66 3.13
CA THR A 159 30.58 4.70 2.62
C THR A 159 29.43 5.37 1.86
N ARG A 160 28.93 6.52 2.33
CA ARG A 160 27.85 7.24 1.64
C ARG A 160 28.38 8.00 0.43
N THR A 161 29.65 8.41 0.41
CA THR A 161 30.28 8.94 -0.80
C THR A 161 30.37 7.90 -1.91
N ALA A 162 30.60 6.63 -1.57
CA ALA A 162 30.58 5.56 -2.56
C ALA A 162 29.19 5.32 -3.19
N TRP A 163 28.10 5.70 -2.50
CA TRP A 163 26.73 5.51 -2.98
C TRP A 163 26.15 6.74 -3.66
N PHE A 164 26.42 7.93 -3.13
CA PHE A 164 25.77 9.18 -3.54
C PHE A 164 26.74 10.21 -4.13
N GLY A 165 28.04 9.89 -4.20
CA GLY A 165 29.07 10.85 -4.59
C GLY A 165 29.39 11.85 -3.49
N ASP A 166 29.81 13.06 -3.87
CA ASP A 166 30.18 14.10 -2.91
C ASP A 166 28.99 14.55 -2.06
N LEU A 167 28.97 14.18 -0.78
CA LEU A 167 27.87 14.48 0.14
C LEU A 167 27.65 15.98 0.34
N SER A 168 28.69 16.80 0.17
CA SER A 168 28.55 18.26 0.27
C SER A 168 27.74 18.83 -0.89
N LYS A 169 27.80 18.18 -2.06
CA LYS A 169 27.02 18.54 -3.26
C LYS A 169 25.62 17.93 -3.26
N LEU A 170 25.40 16.90 -2.43
CA LEU A 170 24.10 16.28 -2.25
C LEU A 170 23.17 17.14 -1.39
N LEU A 171 23.72 17.96 -0.48
CA LEU A 171 22.92 18.79 0.43
C LEU A 171 22.15 19.85 -0.34
N ASP A 172 20.82 19.72 -0.33
CA ASP A 172 19.89 20.66 -0.96
C ASP A 172 18.73 20.90 0.01
N THR A 173 18.67 22.12 0.56
CA THR A 173 17.62 22.58 1.49
C THR A 173 16.76 23.66 0.85
N SER A 174 16.77 23.75 -0.48
CA SER A 174 16.00 24.73 -1.23
C SER A 174 14.49 24.56 -1.04
N PRO A 175 13.70 25.65 -1.13
CA PRO A 175 12.24 25.56 -1.14
C PRO A 175 11.70 24.62 -2.21
N GLU A 176 12.34 24.58 -3.39
CA GLU A 176 11.97 23.67 -4.48
C GLU A 176 12.13 22.21 -4.06
N LYS A 177 13.21 21.88 -3.34
CA LYS A 177 13.41 20.51 -2.88
C LYS A 177 12.44 20.13 -1.76
N TRP A 178 12.12 21.08 -0.88
CA TRP A 178 11.10 20.90 0.14
C TRP A 178 9.70 20.73 -0.44
N ALA A 179 9.34 21.49 -1.47
CA ALA A 179 8.05 21.34 -2.15
C ALA A 179 7.84 19.92 -2.72
N VAL A 180 8.91 19.26 -3.19
CA VAL A 180 8.84 17.85 -3.62
C VAL A 180 8.57 16.90 -2.43
N VAL A 181 9.17 17.16 -1.26
CA VAL A 181 8.90 16.36 -0.06
C VAL A 181 7.46 16.58 0.41
N GLU A 182 7.01 17.84 0.46
CA GLU A 182 5.64 18.21 0.83
C GLU A 182 4.62 17.56 -0.12
N GLU A 183 4.81 17.63 -1.44
CA GLU A 183 3.92 16.99 -2.42
C GLU A 183 3.80 15.48 -2.16
N LYS A 184 4.92 14.81 -1.93
CA LYS A 184 4.93 13.36 -1.66
C LYS A 184 4.31 13.01 -0.31
N TRP A 185 4.54 13.84 0.70
CA TRP A 185 3.93 13.70 2.01
C TRP A 185 2.41 13.88 1.92
N ASP A 186 1.94 14.91 1.22
CA ASP A 186 0.53 15.20 0.98
C ASP A 186 -0.16 14.09 0.19
N LYS A 187 0.54 13.51 -0.80
CA LYS A 187 0.03 12.36 -1.52
C LYS A 187 -0.17 11.16 -0.60
N PHE A 188 0.74 10.94 0.34
CA PHE A 188 0.62 9.85 1.32
C PHE A 188 -0.44 10.15 2.40
N SER A 189 -0.54 11.40 2.87
CA SER A 189 -1.51 11.82 3.88
C SER A 189 -2.95 11.75 3.39
N LYS A 190 -3.21 11.97 2.09
CA LYS A 190 -4.54 11.76 1.48
C LYS A 190 -5.11 10.35 1.66
N ALA A 191 -4.27 9.33 1.89
CA ALA A 191 -4.77 8.01 2.23
C ALA A 191 -5.47 7.99 3.60
N PHE A 192 -5.05 8.85 4.55
CA PHE A 192 -5.62 8.94 5.89
C PHE A 192 -7.05 9.49 5.85
N ASP A 193 -7.33 10.39 4.91
CA ASP A 193 -8.68 10.92 4.67
C ASP A 193 -9.67 9.79 4.37
N CYS A 194 -9.22 8.66 3.80
CA CYS A 194 -10.08 7.51 3.58
C CYS A 194 -10.65 6.90 4.88
N ASN A 195 -10.09 7.16 6.07
CA ASN A 195 -10.58 6.62 7.34
C ASN A 195 -11.85 7.33 7.87
N ASP A 196 -12.20 8.50 7.32
CA ASP A 196 -13.52 9.12 7.06
C ASP A 196 -14.76 8.98 7.99
N ASN A 197 -14.66 8.37 9.17
CA ASN A 197 -15.71 8.38 10.19
C ASN A 197 -15.17 9.11 11.41
N ALA A 198 -15.91 10.06 12.00
CA ALA A 198 -15.52 10.75 13.25
C ALA A 198 -15.18 9.78 14.41
N ASN A 199 -15.69 8.55 14.34
CA ASN A 199 -15.41 7.48 15.30
C ASN A 199 -14.15 6.64 14.96
N GLU A 200 -13.62 6.72 13.75
CA GLU A 200 -12.37 6.05 13.31
C GLU A 200 -11.25 7.05 13.03
N ALA A 201 -11.55 8.35 12.96
CA ALA A 201 -10.58 9.42 12.86
C ALA A 201 -9.66 9.38 14.10
N GLY A 202 -8.40 9.11 13.84
CA GLY A 202 -7.30 9.21 14.79
C GLY A 202 -6.03 9.58 14.03
N PRO A 203 -4.94 9.93 14.73
CA PRO A 203 -3.75 10.45 14.11
C PRO A 203 -2.93 9.38 13.36
N PHE A 204 -3.38 8.13 13.38
CA PHE A 204 -2.64 6.99 12.88
C PHE A 204 -3.20 6.52 11.53
N ILE A 205 -2.36 5.80 10.77
CA ILE A 205 -2.73 5.29 9.45
C ILE A 205 -3.89 4.30 9.51
N MET A 206 -4.04 3.58 10.63
CA MET A 206 -5.20 2.72 10.90
C MET A 206 -6.29 3.42 11.73
N GLY A 207 -6.37 4.75 11.62
CA GLY A 207 -7.34 5.56 12.34
C GLY A 207 -6.90 5.81 13.78
N LYS A 208 -7.61 5.21 14.74
CA LYS A 208 -7.31 5.36 16.18
C LYS A 208 -6.26 4.39 16.70
N GLU A 209 -6.02 3.31 15.97
CA GLU A 209 -5.06 2.29 16.36
C GLU A 209 -3.70 2.60 15.76
N VAL A 210 -2.69 2.66 16.61
CA VAL A 210 -1.30 2.77 16.18
C VAL A 210 -0.81 1.41 15.69
N SER A 211 -0.08 1.40 14.59
CA SER A 211 0.50 0.20 14.01
C SER A 211 1.97 0.40 13.62
N PHE A 212 2.62 -0.67 13.14
CA PHE A 212 4.02 -0.60 12.72
C PHE A 212 4.29 0.48 11.65
N ALA A 213 3.36 0.67 10.71
CA ALA A 213 3.44 1.71 9.70
C ALA A 213 3.55 3.12 10.31
N ASP A 214 2.86 3.40 11.42
CA ASP A 214 3.02 4.67 12.15
C ASP A 214 4.41 4.81 12.77
N PHE A 215 5.02 3.71 13.22
CA PHE A 215 6.41 3.74 13.71
C PHE A 215 7.40 4.02 12.59
N ALA A 216 7.11 3.60 11.36
CA ALA A 216 7.91 3.95 10.20
C ALA A 216 7.87 5.45 9.91
N ILE A 217 6.67 6.05 9.92
CA ILE A 217 6.45 7.49 9.75
C ILE A 217 7.14 8.27 10.88
N GLY A 218 6.86 7.90 12.13
CA GLY A 218 7.46 8.50 13.33
C GLY A 218 8.98 8.41 13.35
N GLY A 219 9.57 7.34 12.80
CA GLY A 219 11.00 7.21 12.62
C GLY A 219 11.61 8.30 11.74
N PHE A 220 10.98 8.62 10.61
CA PHE A 220 11.45 9.69 9.73
C PHE A 220 11.23 11.08 10.33
N ILE A 221 10.11 11.31 11.03
CA ILE A 221 9.88 12.57 11.76
C ILE A 221 10.96 12.79 12.81
N ASN A 222 11.24 11.77 13.65
CA ASN A 222 12.31 11.84 14.63
C ASN A 222 13.67 12.07 13.97
N TRP A 223 13.96 11.40 12.84
CA TRP A 223 15.22 11.59 12.12
C TRP A 223 15.42 13.03 11.67
N ILE A 224 14.42 13.65 11.03
CA ILE A 224 14.47 15.06 10.60
C ILE A 224 14.72 15.98 11.80
N GLN A 225 13.97 15.79 12.90
CA GLN A 225 14.15 16.56 14.12
C GLN A 225 15.59 16.45 14.66
N ARG A 226 16.15 15.23 14.70
CA ARG A 226 17.52 15.02 15.21
C ARG A 226 18.59 15.67 14.35
N VAL A 227 18.43 15.71 13.03
CA VAL A 227 19.44 16.33 12.15
C VAL A 227 19.34 17.86 12.09
N ASP A 228 18.19 18.44 12.46
CA ASP A 228 17.92 19.90 12.42
C ASP A 228 18.12 20.65 13.76
N GLU A 229 18.44 19.97 14.87
CA GLU A 229 18.57 20.57 16.23
C GLU A 229 19.51 21.79 16.36
N GLU A 230 20.32 22.15 15.37
CA GLU A 230 21.06 23.42 15.35
C GLU A 230 20.23 24.64 14.89
N GLY A 231 18.92 24.48 14.67
CA GLY A 231 18.04 25.59 14.30
C GLY A 231 18.34 26.15 12.90
N ARG A 232 18.76 25.29 11.97
CA ARG A 232 19.06 25.69 10.58
C ARG A 232 17.81 25.90 9.74
N GLY A 233 16.62 25.78 10.34
CA GLY A 233 15.34 26.06 9.70
C GLY A 233 14.94 24.98 8.68
N ILE A 234 15.32 23.73 8.93
CA ILE A 234 15.04 22.60 8.03
C ILE A 234 13.65 22.00 8.33
N SER A 235 12.94 22.48 9.36
CA SER A 235 11.56 22.10 9.65
C SER A 235 10.55 23.13 9.11
N PRO A 236 9.78 22.80 8.05
CA PRO A 236 8.57 23.52 7.70
C PRO A 236 7.36 23.04 8.50
N VAL A 237 7.52 22.20 9.54
CA VAL A 237 6.42 21.75 10.41
C VAL A 237 5.97 22.87 11.34
N SER A 238 5.60 24.01 10.75
CA SER A 238 4.50 24.81 11.25
C SER A 238 3.31 23.88 11.40
N SER A 239 2.77 23.86 12.61
CA SER A 239 1.51 23.25 12.96
C SER A 239 0.42 23.75 12.01
N HIS A 240 0.23 23.07 10.88
CA HIS A 240 -0.94 23.26 10.06
C HIS A 240 -2.09 22.66 10.84
N SER A 241 -2.90 23.56 11.38
CA SER A 241 -4.23 23.28 11.89
C SER A 241 -4.94 22.34 10.92
N ILE A 242 -5.31 21.17 11.42
CA ILE A 242 -6.30 20.31 10.80
C ILE A 242 -7.61 21.12 10.84
N GLU A 243 -7.87 21.91 9.79
CA GLU A 243 -9.22 22.39 9.54
C GLU A 243 -10.03 21.19 9.07
N SER A 244 -10.89 20.72 9.97
CA SER A 244 -11.89 19.70 9.70
C SER A 244 -12.78 20.16 8.55
N THR A 245 -12.62 19.57 7.38
CA THR A 245 -13.58 19.70 6.29
C THR A 245 -14.87 18.98 6.67
N THR A 246 -15.95 19.73 6.52
CA THR A 246 -17.37 19.41 6.71
C THR A 246 -17.72 17.93 6.62
N ALA A 247 -18.23 17.40 7.73
CA ALA A 247 -19.03 16.19 7.76
C ALA A 247 -20.27 16.39 6.87
N LEU A 248 -20.33 15.68 5.75
CA LEU A 248 -21.59 15.43 5.06
C LEU A 248 -22.48 14.65 6.03
N GLN A 249 -23.48 15.31 6.60
CA GLN A 249 -24.59 14.66 7.28
C GLN A 249 -25.38 13.85 6.25
N ILE A 250 -24.91 12.64 5.97
CA ILE A 250 -25.70 11.63 5.28
C ILE A 250 -26.71 11.15 6.32
N ARG A 251 -27.93 11.66 6.19
CA ARG A 251 -29.12 11.10 6.83
C ARG A 251 -29.08 9.59 6.64
N THR A 252 -29.12 8.83 7.73
CA THR A 252 -29.32 7.38 7.71
C THR A 252 -30.73 7.13 7.16
N HIS A 253 -30.84 7.08 5.84
CA HIS A 253 -32.08 6.69 5.18
C HIS A 253 -32.16 5.17 5.12
N ASN A 254 -33.38 4.66 5.29
CA ASN A 254 -33.73 3.27 5.07
C ASN A 254 -33.21 2.78 3.71
N MET A 255 -32.98 1.47 3.62
CA MET A 255 -32.41 0.84 2.43
C MET A 255 -33.22 1.10 1.16
N ALA A 256 -32.55 1.51 0.07
CA ALA A 256 -33.19 1.79 -1.20
C ALA A 256 -33.07 0.65 -2.21
N ALA A 257 -31.89 0.05 -2.33
CA ALA A 257 -31.66 -1.00 -3.33
C ALA A 257 -32.42 -2.29 -3.01
N THR A 258 -33.32 -2.65 -3.90
CA THR A 258 -34.12 -3.89 -3.89
C THR A 258 -34.03 -4.56 -5.26
N LYS A 259 -34.60 -5.75 -5.42
CA LYS A 259 -34.61 -6.39 -6.76
C LYS A 259 -35.49 -5.61 -7.73
N GLU A 260 -36.53 -4.97 -7.22
CA GLU A 260 -37.50 -4.18 -7.97
C GLU A 260 -36.99 -2.76 -8.28
N ASN A 261 -36.08 -2.25 -7.46
CA ASN A 261 -35.38 -0.98 -7.65
C ASN A 261 -33.87 -1.17 -7.38
N PRO A 262 -33.13 -1.79 -8.32
CA PRO A 262 -31.72 -2.14 -8.13
C PRO A 262 -30.79 -0.95 -8.34
N ILE A 263 -29.55 -1.06 -7.85
CA ILE A 263 -28.46 -0.13 -8.19
C ILE A 263 -28.21 -0.18 -9.71
N ILE A 264 -28.04 0.96 -10.35
CA ILE A 264 -27.58 1.00 -11.74
C ILE A 264 -26.05 1.06 -11.72
N PHE A 265 -25.40 0.03 -12.26
CA PHE A 265 -23.95 -0.05 -12.40
C PHE A 265 -23.55 0.26 -13.84
N TYR A 266 -22.78 1.33 -14.04
CA TYR A 266 -22.30 1.75 -15.34
C TYR A 266 -20.95 1.07 -15.66
N ASP A 267 -20.96 0.23 -16.69
CA ASP A 267 -19.82 -0.56 -17.16
C ASP A 267 -19.41 -0.14 -18.59
N ILE A 268 -18.21 -0.51 -19.01
CA ILE A 268 -17.68 -0.17 -20.34
C ILE A 268 -18.15 -1.21 -21.35
N LEU A 269 -18.79 -0.73 -22.41
CA LEU A 269 -19.27 -1.56 -23.51
C LEU A 269 -18.11 -2.36 -24.15
N SER A 270 -18.39 -3.62 -24.46
CA SER A 270 -17.63 -4.43 -25.41
C SER A 270 -18.59 -5.40 -26.11
N GLU A 271 -18.14 -5.99 -27.21
CA GLU A 271 -18.87 -7.05 -27.92
C GLU A 271 -18.90 -8.38 -27.13
N HIS A 272 -18.23 -8.43 -25.98
CA HIS A 272 -18.08 -9.62 -25.13
C HIS A 272 -18.58 -9.43 -23.69
N GLY A 273 -19.36 -8.38 -23.43
CA GLY A 273 -19.91 -8.06 -22.10
C GLY A 273 -18.89 -7.37 -21.18
N THR A 274 -18.97 -7.60 -19.86
CA THR A 274 -18.03 -7.03 -18.88
C THR A 274 -16.60 -7.51 -19.14
N TRP A 275 -15.64 -6.58 -19.09
CA TRP A 275 -14.22 -6.86 -19.35
C TRP A 275 -13.25 -5.95 -18.59
N SER A 276 -13.63 -4.70 -18.31
CA SER A 276 -12.69 -3.68 -17.82
C SER A 276 -12.19 -4.01 -16.41
N PRO A 277 -10.88 -3.92 -16.17
CA PRO A 277 -10.31 -4.23 -14.86
C PRO A 277 -10.75 -3.23 -13.78
N ASN A 278 -11.14 -2.01 -14.17
CA ASN A 278 -11.56 -0.98 -13.22
C ASN A 278 -13.02 -1.14 -12.82
N THR A 279 -13.90 -1.46 -13.76
CA THR A 279 -15.33 -1.63 -13.48
C THR A 279 -15.60 -2.95 -12.78
N TYR A 280 -14.81 -3.99 -13.07
CA TYR A 280 -14.91 -5.28 -12.39
C TYR A 280 -14.69 -5.19 -10.87
N LYS A 281 -13.88 -4.23 -10.38
CA LYS A 281 -13.73 -3.96 -8.94
C LYS A 281 -15.09 -3.62 -8.29
N THR A 282 -15.88 -2.76 -8.93
CA THR A 282 -17.22 -2.37 -8.46
C THR A 282 -18.19 -3.53 -8.58
N ARG A 283 -18.15 -4.30 -9.67
CA ARG A 283 -18.94 -5.54 -9.81
C ARG A 283 -18.69 -6.52 -8.66
N LEU A 284 -17.42 -6.82 -8.37
CA LEU A 284 -17.04 -7.68 -7.24
C LEU A 284 -17.48 -7.10 -5.89
N THR A 285 -17.41 -5.77 -5.73
CA THR A 285 -17.88 -5.09 -4.52
C THR A 285 -19.40 -5.28 -4.33
N LEU A 286 -20.19 -5.06 -5.38
CA LEU A 286 -21.65 -5.26 -5.36
C LEU A 286 -22.01 -6.72 -5.05
N ASN A 287 -21.35 -7.67 -5.71
CA ASN A 287 -21.54 -9.11 -5.50
C ASN A 287 -21.17 -9.54 -4.08
N TYR A 288 -20.00 -9.12 -3.60
CA TYR A 288 -19.55 -9.41 -2.24
C TYR A 288 -20.52 -8.85 -1.21
N LYS A 289 -20.97 -7.61 -1.38
CA LYS A 289 -21.98 -6.99 -0.52
C LYS A 289 -23.39 -7.51 -0.75
N ARG A 290 -23.63 -8.39 -1.74
CA ARG A 290 -24.93 -8.98 -2.05
C ARG A 290 -26.00 -7.94 -2.38
N LEU A 291 -25.64 -6.89 -3.10
CA LEU A 291 -26.53 -5.79 -3.45
C LEU A 291 -27.12 -6.02 -4.85
N PRO A 292 -28.45 -5.92 -5.03
CA PRO A 292 -29.06 -6.08 -6.34
C PRO A 292 -28.65 -4.92 -7.25
N TYR A 293 -28.15 -5.24 -8.45
CA TYR A 293 -27.78 -4.23 -9.44
C TYR A 293 -28.16 -4.66 -10.85
N ARG A 294 -28.32 -3.71 -11.77
CA ARG A 294 -28.37 -3.96 -13.21
C ARG A 294 -27.26 -3.18 -13.91
N VAL A 295 -26.87 -3.62 -15.10
CA VAL A 295 -25.73 -3.03 -15.82
C VAL A 295 -26.19 -2.13 -16.95
N GLU A 296 -25.65 -0.91 -17.00
CA GLU A 296 -25.76 -0.03 -18.16
C GLU A 296 -24.37 0.07 -18.85
N TYR A 297 -24.27 -0.49 -20.05
CA TYR A 297 -23.03 -0.46 -20.83
C TYR A 297 -22.90 0.85 -21.62
N VAL A 298 -21.73 1.47 -21.53
CA VAL A 298 -21.43 2.75 -22.17
C VAL A 298 -20.19 2.62 -23.05
N SER A 299 -20.28 3.02 -24.31
CA SER A 299 -19.12 3.09 -25.20
C SER A 299 -18.15 4.17 -24.74
N TYR A 300 -16.84 3.97 -24.94
CA TYR A 300 -15.80 4.91 -24.51
C TYR A 300 -16.04 6.39 -24.84
N PRO A 301 -16.37 6.78 -26.08
CA PRO A 301 -16.64 8.18 -26.44
C PRO A 301 -17.83 8.80 -25.69
N ASP A 302 -18.78 7.99 -25.21
CA ASP A 302 -20.01 8.45 -24.56
C ASP A 302 -19.87 8.65 -23.04
N ILE A 303 -18.80 8.11 -22.43
CA ILE A 303 -18.57 8.20 -20.98
C ILE A 303 -18.52 9.65 -20.51
N ALA A 304 -17.69 10.49 -21.13
CA ALA A 304 -17.52 11.88 -20.69
C ALA A 304 -18.78 12.74 -20.93
N PRO A 305 -19.44 12.71 -22.10
CA PRO A 305 -20.72 13.39 -22.29
C PRO A 305 -21.80 12.96 -21.30
N MET A 306 -21.92 11.66 -21.03
CA MET A 306 -22.91 11.10 -20.11
C MET A 306 -22.67 11.58 -18.67
N LEU A 307 -21.46 11.41 -18.14
CA LEU A 307 -21.14 11.81 -16.77
C LEU A 307 -21.28 13.32 -16.55
N LYS A 308 -20.89 14.13 -17.54
CA LYS A 308 -21.07 15.58 -17.50
C LYS A 308 -22.55 15.97 -17.47
N LYS A 309 -23.41 15.29 -18.23
CA LYS A 309 -24.86 15.56 -18.26
C LYS A 309 -25.51 15.25 -16.91
N LEU A 310 -25.03 14.23 -16.20
CA LEU A 310 -25.51 13.85 -14.87
C LEU A 310 -24.91 14.71 -13.74
N GLY A 311 -24.11 15.73 -14.05
CA GLY A 311 -23.52 16.62 -13.03
C GLY A 311 -22.46 15.94 -12.16
N VAL A 312 -21.92 14.81 -12.60
CA VAL A 312 -20.94 14.03 -11.84
C VAL A 312 -19.57 14.70 -11.90
N ARG A 313 -18.81 14.64 -10.81
CA ARG A 313 -17.46 15.23 -10.74
C ARG A 313 -16.50 14.56 -11.75
N ALA A 314 -15.56 15.34 -12.26
CA ALA A 314 -14.44 14.79 -13.03
C ALA A 314 -13.55 13.91 -12.14
N THR A 315 -12.98 12.86 -12.72
CA THR A 315 -12.14 11.88 -12.03
C THR A 315 -10.65 12.09 -12.32
N ASN A 316 -10.31 12.60 -13.50
CA ASN A 316 -8.97 13.00 -13.92
C ASN A 316 -7.85 11.98 -13.57
N PRO A 317 -7.98 10.68 -13.90
CA PRO A 317 -6.95 9.69 -13.58
C PRO A 317 -5.61 9.94 -14.28
N THR A 318 -5.63 10.65 -15.41
CA THR A 318 -4.44 11.06 -16.17
C THR A 318 -4.68 12.46 -16.74
N PRO A 319 -3.63 13.18 -17.18
CA PRO A 319 -3.80 14.50 -17.79
C PRO A 319 -4.67 14.52 -19.06
N TYR A 320 -4.91 13.36 -19.69
CA TYR A 320 -5.61 13.23 -20.97
C TYR A 320 -6.96 12.48 -20.86
N ILE A 321 -7.37 12.06 -19.67
CA ILE A 321 -8.67 11.42 -19.40
C ILE A 321 -9.34 12.20 -18.28
N THR A 322 -10.50 12.80 -18.55
CA THR A 322 -11.23 13.61 -17.56
C THR A 322 -12.27 12.81 -16.76
N TYR A 323 -12.92 11.84 -17.42
CA TYR A 323 -14.04 11.06 -16.87
C TYR A 323 -13.81 9.57 -17.09
N THR A 324 -14.19 8.76 -16.11
CA THR A 324 -13.99 7.31 -16.10
C THR A 324 -15.22 6.57 -15.57
N LEU A 325 -15.33 5.31 -15.96
CA LEU A 325 -16.13 4.31 -15.27
C LEU A 325 -15.22 3.43 -14.41
N PRO A 326 -15.70 2.87 -13.29
CA PRO A 326 -17.12 2.69 -12.94
C PRO A 326 -17.80 3.93 -12.34
N MET A 327 -19.12 3.96 -12.53
CA MET A 327 -20.08 4.77 -11.76
C MET A 327 -21.20 3.85 -11.27
N ILE A 328 -21.80 4.16 -10.13
CA ILE A 328 -23.10 3.63 -9.73
C ILE A 328 -24.12 4.76 -9.56
N ALA A 329 -25.39 4.46 -9.80
CA ALA A 329 -26.53 5.24 -9.34
C ALA A 329 -27.29 4.38 -8.31
N ASP A 330 -27.14 4.70 -7.03
CA ASP A 330 -27.86 4.04 -5.95
C ASP A 330 -29.24 4.70 -5.80
N PRO A 331 -30.35 3.97 -5.96
CA PRO A 331 -31.68 4.56 -5.88
C PRO A 331 -31.93 5.30 -4.55
N SER A 332 -32.85 6.28 -4.57
CA SER A 332 -33.40 6.84 -3.33
C SER A 332 -34.51 5.94 -2.78
N PRO A 333 -34.72 5.90 -1.45
CA PRO A 333 -35.90 5.27 -0.87
C PRO A 333 -37.21 6.00 -1.23
N ASP A 334 -37.13 7.30 -1.57
CA ASP A 334 -38.25 8.04 -2.15
C ASP A 334 -38.18 7.92 -3.69
N PRO A 335 -39.17 7.32 -4.36
CA PRO A 335 -39.20 7.21 -5.81
C PRO A 335 -39.17 8.54 -6.58
N ASN A 336 -39.40 9.67 -5.91
CA ASN A 336 -39.39 11.00 -6.52
C ASN A 336 -38.04 11.71 -6.41
N ASP A 337 -37.11 11.18 -5.61
CA ASP A 337 -35.77 11.75 -5.45
C ASP A 337 -34.81 11.20 -6.51
N GLU A 338 -33.81 12.00 -6.87
CA GLU A 338 -32.73 11.55 -7.73
C GLU A 338 -31.86 10.47 -7.04
N PRO A 339 -31.33 9.50 -7.79
CA PRO A 339 -30.40 8.52 -7.24
C PRO A 339 -29.09 9.20 -6.81
N THR A 340 -28.39 8.57 -5.86
CA THR A 340 -27.04 9.01 -5.49
C THR A 340 -26.03 8.48 -6.51
N TYR A 341 -25.41 9.38 -7.27
CA TYR A 341 -24.33 9.04 -8.20
C TYR A 341 -22.98 8.98 -7.48
N VAL A 342 -22.25 7.88 -7.64
CA VAL A 342 -20.91 7.70 -7.06
C VAL A 342 -19.97 7.16 -8.13
N VAL A 343 -18.82 7.81 -8.29
CA VAL A 343 -17.75 7.45 -9.25
C VAL A 343 -16.48 7.06 -8.52
N GLU A 344 -15.55 6.45 -9.24
CA GLU A 344 -14.29 5.86 -8.74
C GLU A 344 -14.51 4.58 -7.94
N SER A 345 -13.91 3.48 -8.40
CA SER A 345 -14.17 2.14 -7.83
C SER A 345 -13.94 2.04 -6.31
N PHE A 346 -12.94 2.74 -5.77
CA PHE A 346 -12.65 2.76 -4.33
C PHE A 346 -13.69 3.58 -3.56
N ASP A 347 -14.02 4.79 -4.04
CA ASP A 347 -15.03 5.66 -3.43
C ASP A 347 -16.42 5.02 -3.46
N ILE A 348 -16.74 4.29 -4.54
CA ILE A 348 -17.95 3.47 -4.65
C ILE A 348 -17.96 2.42 -3.53
N ALA A 349 -16.87 1.68 -3.33
CA ALA A 349 -16.81 0.68 -2.27
C ALA A 349 -16.96 1.31 -0.88
N VAL A 350 -16.34 2.48 -0.64
CA VAL A 350 -16.46 3.22 0.63
C VAL A 350 -17.91 3.67 0.84
N TYR A 351 -18.55 4.22 -0.19
CA TYR A 351 -19.95 4.59 -0.15
C TYR A 351 -20.83 3.39 0.17
N LEU A 352 -20.64 2.26 -0.52
CA LEU A 352 -21.44 1.07 -0.28
C LEU A 352 -21.25 0.49 1.12
N ASP A 353 -20.04 0.51 1.68
CA ASP A 353 -19.80 0.09 3.07
C ASP A 353 -20.50 1.00 4.09
N LYS A 354 -20.60 2.31 3.82
CA LYS A 354 -21.32 3.28 4.66
C LYS A 354 -22.84 3.12 4.54
N THR A 355 -23.36 3.02 3.31
CA THR A 355 -24.81 2.97 3.01
C THR A 355 -25.40 1.60 3.36
N TYR A 356 -24.62 0.53 3.19
CA TYR A 356 -25.02 -0.85 3.43
C TYR A 356 -24.09 -1.51 4.48
N PRO A 357 -24.25 -1.17 5.78
CA PRO A 357 -23.34 -1.59 6.83
C PRO A 357 -23.61 -3.01 7.37
N ALA A 358 -22.63 -3.51 8.13
CA ALA A 358 -22.76 -4.70 8.96
C ALA A 358 -23.84 -4.56 10.06
N PRO A 359 -24.38 -5.67 10.61
CA PRO A 359 -24.08 -7.06 10.25
C PRO A 359 -24.85 -7.56 9.03
N LYS A 360 -25.74 -6.74 8.46
CA LYS A 360 -26.61 -7.16 7.35
C LYS A 360 -25.84 -7.46 6.06
N TYR A 361 -24.84 -6.63 5.77
CA TYR A 361 -23.99 -6.76 4.60
C TYR A 361 -22.55 -6.98 5.04
N PRO A 362 -21.77 -7.79 4.31
CA PRO A 362 -20.36 -7.99 4.64
C PRO A 362 -19.59 -6.68 4.43
N VAL A 363 -18.51 -6.54 5.19
CA VAL A 363 -17.64 -5.36 5.23
C VAL A 363 -16.50 -5.56 4.24
N VAL A 364 -16.28 -4.57 3.36
CA VAL A 364 -15.14 -4.53 2.44
C VAL A 364 -13.91 -3.96 3.15
N PHE A 365 -14.12 -2.90 3.94
CA PHE A 365 -13.08 -2.22 4.72
C PHE A 365 -13.33 -2.40 6.22
N PRO A 366 -12.65 -3.35 6.88
CA PRO A 366 -12.70 -3.41 8.33
C PRO A 366 -12.29 -2.07 8.97
N PRO A 367 -12.75 -1.77 10.19
CA PRO A 367 -12.47 -0.49 10.84
C PRO A 367 -10.99 -0.11 10.79
N GLY A 368 -10.69 1.14 10.40
CA GLY A 368 -9.32 1.65 10.27
C GLY A 368 -8.51 1.10 9.09
N MET A 369 -9.03 0.19 8.26
CA MET A 369 -8.22 -0.41 7.17
C MET A 369 -8.30 0.34 5.84
N ARG A 370 -9.11 1.40 5.71
CA ARG A 370 -9.35 2.07 4.42
C ARG A 370 -8.06 2.68 3.85
N ALA A 371 -7.31 3.43 4.66
CA ALA A 371 -6.06 4.06 4.22
C ALA A 371 -5.03 3.04 3.71
N VAL A 372 -4.76 2.00 4.49
CA VAL A 372 -3.79 0.95 4.13
C VAL A 372 -4.26 0.15 2.91
N GLN A 373 -5.55 -0.18 2.80
CA GLN A 373 -6.08 -0.82 1.60
C GLN A 373 -6.02 0.09 0.36
N LYS A 374 -6.18 1.42 0.50
CA LYS A 374 -5.99 2.36 -0.60
C LYS A 374 -4.56 2.35 -1.12
N ILE A 375 -3.59 2.48 -0.21
CA ILE A 375 -2.15 2.45 -0.54
C ILE A 375 -1.79 1.13 -1.23
N THR A 376 -2.24 -0.01 -0.68
CA THR A 376 -1.99 -1.32 -1.27
C THR A 376 -2.66 -1.47 -2.63
N SER A 377 -3.89 -0.96 -2.81
CA SER A 377 -4.60 -1.02 -4.10
C SER A 377 -3.88 -0.23 -5.20
N ASP A 378 -3.36 0.95 -4.86
CA ASP A 378 -2.59 1.77 -5.79
C ASP A 378 -1.27 1.10 -6.15
N LEU A 379 -0.58 0.53 -5.17
CA LEU A 379 0.65 -0.24 -5.38
C LEU A 379 0.40 -1.44 -6.30
N VAL A 380 -0.62 -2.26 -6.01
CA VAL A 380 -0.98 -3.43 -6.83
C VAL A 380 -1.25 -3.03 -8.28
N PHE A 381 -2.04 -1.97 -8.48
CA PHE A 381 -2.33 -1.51 -9.83
C PHE A 381 -1.07 -1.03 -10.56
N ASN A 382 -0.26 -0.20 -9.90
CA ASN A 382 0.93 0.41 -10.50
C ASN A 382 2.07 -0.59 -10.73
N GLU A 383 2.34 -1.46 -9.78
CA GLU A 383 3.46 -2.40 -9.85
C GLU A 383 3.11 -3.68 -10.60
N LEU A 384 1.90 -4.21 -10.40
CA LEU A 384 1.52 -5.50 -10.99
C LEU A 384 0.65 -5.34 -12.23
N GLY A 385 -0.37 -4.49 -12.16
CA GLY A 385 -1.28 -4.23 -13.27
C GLY A 385 -0.58 -3.61 -14.47
N LEU A 386 0.14 -2.50 -14.26
CA LEU A 386 0.88 -1.84 -15.35
C LEU A 386 2.03 -2.71 -15.90
N ALA A 387 2.57 -3.64 -15.11
CA ALA A 387 3.62 -4.53 -15.57
C ALA A 387 3.15 -5.54 -16.62
N ILE A 388 1.86 -5.92 -16.62
CA ILE A 388 1.28 -6.80 -17.64
C ILE A 388 0.47 -6.05 -18.70
N LEU A 389 0.13 -4.78 -18.44
CA LEU A 389 -0.69 -3.93 -19.32
C LEU A 389 -0.19 -3.90 -20.78
N PRO A 390 1.12 -3.75 -21.07
CA PRO A 390 1.60 -3.73 -22.46
C PRO A 390 1.28 -5.00 -23.26
N ALA A 391 1.23 -6.17 -22.62
CA ALA A 391 0.88 -7.44 -23.28
C ALA A 391 -0.61 -7.51 -23.64
N ILE A 392 -1.49 -6.90 -22.84
CA ILE A 392 -2.94 -6.95 -23.03
C ILE A 392 -3.49 -5.82 -23.92
N LEU A 393 -2.81 -4.66 -24.01
CA LEU A 393 -3.31 -3.48 -24.75
C LEU A 393 -3.61 -3.77 -26.21
N ARG A 394 -2.77 -4.56 -26.88
CA ARG A 394 -2.98 -4.95 -28.29
C ARG A 394 -4.20 -5.85 -28.46
N LEU A 395 -4.53 -6.66 -27.45
CA LEU A 395 -5.69 -7.55 -27.49
C LEU A 395 -7.01 -6.79 -27.31
N ILE A 396 -7.03 -5.72 -26.52
CA ILE A 396 -8.21 -4.87 -26.33
C ILE A 396 -8.65 -4.21 -27.65
N VAL A 397 -7.70 -3.77 -28.47
CA VAL A 397 -7.98 -3.02 -29.72
C VAL A 397 -8.09 -3.91 -30.96
N ARG A 398 -8.15 -5.23 -30.80
CA ARG A 398 -8.45 -6.14 -31.93
C ARG A 398 -9.82 -5.82 -32.50
N ALA A 399 -10.02 -6.12 -33.78
CA ALA A 399 -11.32 -5.99 -34.40
C ALA A 399 -12.34 -6.89 -33.68
N GLY A 400 -13.52 -6.32 -33.38
CA GLY A 400 -14.63 -7.05 -32.77
C GLY A 400 -14.53 -7.29 -31.26
N PHE A 401 -13.58 -6.67 -30.54
CA PHE A 401 -13.58 -6.70 -29.07
C PHE A 401 -14.35 -5.52 -28.49
N LEU A 402 -13.89 -4.29 -28.75
CA LEU A 402 -14.68 -3.07 -28.52
C LEU A 402 -15.59 -2.80 -29.71
N ASP A 403 -16.64 -2.01 -29.49
CA ASP A 403 -17.41 -1.41 -30.58
C ASP A 403 -16.51 -0.47 -31.41
N GLU A 404 -16.86 -0.22 -32.68
CA GLU A 404 -16.01 0.51 -33.63
C GLU A 404 -15.57 1.87 -33.08
N GLN A 405 -16.51 2.67 -32.57
CA GLN A 405 -16.22 4.02 -32.04
C GLN A 405 -15.44 3.94 -30.72
N GLY A 406 -15.76 2.97 -29.87
CA GLY A 406 -15.00 2.71 -28.65
C GLY A 406 -13.54 2.37 -28.94
N ARG A 407 -13.30 1.55 -29.96
CA ARG A 407 -11.95 1.16 -30.43
C ARG A 407 -11.16 2.36 -30.97
N GLU A 408 -11.78 3.17 -31.83
CA GLU A 408 -11.16 4.39 -32.37
C GLU A 408 -10.81 5.39 -31.27
N HIS A 409 -11.75 5.62 -30.35
CA HIS A 409 -11.51 6.49 -29.19
C HIS A 409 -10.35 5.97 -28.35
N PHE A 410 -10.32 4.67 -28.03
CA PHE A 410 -9.28 4.06 -27.21
C PHE A 410 -7.90 4.21 -27.85
N LEU A 411 -7.76 3.91 -29.14
CA LEU A 411 -6.51 4.08 -29.89
C LEU A 411 -6.04 5.54 -29.87
N LYS A 412 -6.95 6.48 -30.19
CA LYS A 412 -6.63 7.92 -30.27
C LYS A 412 -6.15 8.48 -28.94
N THR A 413 -6.86 8.18 -27.87
CA THR A 413 -6.59 8.75 -26.54
C THR A 413 -5.39 8.11 -25.84
N ARG A 414 -4.95 6.92 -26.27
CA ARG A 414 -3.82 6.19 -25.69
C ARG A 414 -2.64 6.08 -26.67
N GLU A 415 -2.60 6.88 -27.73
CA GLU A 415 -1.58 6.81 -28.78
C GLU A 415 -0.14 6.81 -28.22
N GLU A 416 0.16 7.73 -27.28
CA GLU A 416 1.47 7.80 -26.62
C GLU A 416 1.78 6.58 -25.76
N VAL A 417 0.77 5.95 -25.16
CA VAL A 417 0.94 4.69 -24.41
C VAL A 417 1.27 3.56 -25.38
N PHE A 418 0.59 3.48 -26.53
CA PHE A 418 0.87 2.49 -27.56
C PHE A 418 2.31 2.60 -28.12
N LYS A 419 2.85 3.82 -28.23
CA LYS A 419 4.24 4.07 -28.64
C LYS A 419 5.27 3.53 -27.64
N GLN A 420 4.89 3.35 -26.38
CA GLN A 420 5.78 2.87 -25.31
C GLN A 420 5.68 1.35 -25.08
N ILE A 421 4.78 0.65 -25.77
CA ILE A 421 4.65 -0.80 -25.65
C ILE A 421 5.97 -1.45 -26.12
N PRO A 422 6.58 -2.36 -25.32
CA PRO A 422 7.77 -3.09 -25.73
C PRO A 422 7.58 -3.81 -27.07
N ALA A 423 8.66 -3.91 -27.84
CA ALA A 423 8.63 -4.63 -29.12
C ALA A 423 8.21 -6.09 -28.93
N ASP A 424 8.73 -6.72 -27.88
CA ASP A 424 8.41 -8.08 -27.47
C ASP A 424 7.86 -8.10 -26.04
N ALA A 425 6.59 -8.50 -25.92
CA ALA A 425 5.88 -8.71 -24.66
C ALA A 425 5.37 -10.16 -24.55
N SER A 426 5.94 -11.09 -25.33
CA SER A 426 5.54 -12.50 -25.36
C SER A 426 6.01 -13.25 -24.11
N ILE A 427 5.35 -14.39 -23.83
CA ILE A 427 5.76 -15.31 -22.78
C ILE A 427 7.19 -15.78 -23.05
N GLY A 428 8.05 -15.69 -22.05
CA GLY A 428 9.48 -16.03 -22.15
C GLY A 428 10.39 -14.86 -22.54
N SER A 429 9.83 -13.69 -22.90
CA SER A 429 10.60 -12.47 -23.11
C SER A 429 11.16 -11.90 -21.80
N LYS A 430 12.12 -10.97 -21.90
CA LYS A 430 12.62 -10.22 -20.74
C LYS A 430 11.48 -9.46 -20.04
N PHE A 431 10.59 -8.81 -20.80
CA PHE A 431 9.43 -8.11 -20.27
C PHE A 431 8.57 -9.03 -19.38
N TRP A 432 8.29 -10.25 -19.86
CA TRP A 432 7.51 -11.22 -19.10
C TRP A 432 8.24 -11.70 -17.84
N GLY A 433 9.57 -11.88 -17.91
CA GLY A 433 10.41 -12.17 -16.75
C GLY A 433 10.40 -11.05 -15.71
N ASP A 434 10.49 -9.79 -16.15
CA ASP A 434 10.43 -8.62 -15.27
C ASP A 434 9.05 -8.52 -14.58
N ALA A 435 7.96 -8.80 -15.32
CA ALA A 435 6.62 -8.89 -14.74
C ALA A 435 6.53 -10.04 -13.71
N HIS A 436 7.02 -11.24 -14.05
CA HIS A 436 7.05 -12.38 -13.12
C HIS A 436 7.75 -12.03 -11.80
N GLU A 437 8.90 -11.36 -11.84
CA GLU A 437 9.61 -10.98 -10.61
C GLU A 437 8.82 -9.98 -9.75
N LYS A 438 8.04 -9.07 -10.34
CA LYS A 438 7.15 -8.18 -9.56
C LYS A 438 6.03 -8.95 -8.87
N TRP A 439 5.39 -9.89 -9.56
CA TRP A 439 4.36 -10.73 -8.95
C TRP A 439 4.95 -11.66 -7.88
N LYS A 440 6.14 -12.22 -8.12
CA LYS A 440 6.88 -13.00 -7.13
C LYS A 440 7.17 -12.20 -5.86
N TRP A 441 7.74 -11.00 -6.01
CA TRP A 441 7.99 -10.09 -4.89
C TRP A 441 6.72 -9.80 -4.09
N PHE A 442 5.61 -9.52 -4.77
CA PHE A 442 4.34 -9.29 -4.08
C PHE A 442 3.85 -10.56 -3.36
N GLY A 443 3.99 -11.73 -3.98
CA GLY A 443 3.69 -13.01 -3.35
C GLY A 443 4.50 -13.26 -2.07
N GLU A 444 5.80 -12.94 -2.07
CA GLU A 444 6.68 -13.02 -0.90
C GLU A 444 6.24 -12.06 0.22
N ILE A 445 5.72 -10.87 -0.12
CA ILE A 445 5.11 -9.96 0.86
C ILE A 445 3.84 -10.58 1.46
N LEU A 446 3.00 -11.23 0.64
CA LEU A 446 1.77 -11.86 1.13
C LEU A 446 2.05 -13.04 2.09
N ASP A 447 3.23 -13.65 2.03
CA ASP A 447 3.66 -14.70 2.97
C ASP A 447 3.90 -14.20 4.39
N LEU A 448 3.86 -12.88 4.61
CA LEU A 448 3.81 -12.28 5.93
C LEU A 448 2.45 -12.47 6.63
N ASN A 449 1.41 -12.85 5.87
CA ASN A 449 0.15 -13.28 6.45
C ASN A 449 0.26 -14.75 6.88
N GLU A 450 -0.29 -15.09 8.05
CA GLU A 450 -0.20 -16.46 8.59
C GLU A 450 -0.96 -17.49 7.75
N GLU A 451 -2.05 -17.08 7.09
CA GLU A 451 -2.98 -17.97 6.40
C GLU A 451 -3.92 -17.23 5.45
N GLY A 452 -4.43 -17.97 4.46
CA GLY A 452 -5.47 -17.53 3.53
C GLY A 452 -4.92 -16.97 2.21
N PRO A 453 -5.73 -17.01 1.13
CA PRO A 453 -5.26 -16.68 -0.22
C PRO A 453 -5.29 -15.18 -0.51
N PHE A 454 -5.88 -14.36 0.37
CA PHE A 454 -6.16 -12.96 0.13
C PHE A 454 -5.05 -12.04 0.63
N VAL A 455 -5.07 -10.79 0.16
CA VAL A 455 -4.12 -9.75 0.55
C VAL A 455 -4.18 -9.45 2.05
N THR A 456 -5.34 -9.61 2.68
CA THR A 456 -5.52 -9.55 4.15
C THR A 456 -5.59 -10.94 4.82
N GLY A 457 -4.94 -11.94 4.22
CA GLY A 457 -4.89 -13.30 4.71
C GLY A 457 -6.19 -14.08 4.44
N LYS A 458 -6.96 -14.35 5.50
CA LYS A 458 -8.22 -15.12 5.40
C LYS A 458 -9.40 -14.34 4.87
N GLN A 459 -9.40 -13.02 5.04
CA GLN A 459 -10.50 -12.17 4.64
C GLN A 459 -10.22 -11.57 3.27
N ILE A 460 -11.21 -11.59 2.37
CA ILE A 460 -11.15 -10.88 1.10
C ILE A 460 -11.29 -9.38 1.34
N SER A 461 -10.54 -8.58 0.58
CA SER A 461 -10.42 -7.14 0.73
C SER A 461 -10.47 -6.42 -0.62
N PHE A 462 -10.53 -5.08 -0.61
CA PHE A 462 -10.57 -4.31 -1.86
C PHE A 462 -9.33 -4.52 -2.76
N PRO A 463 -8.08 -4.61 -2.24
CA PRO A 463 -6.93 -5.02 -3.05
C PRO A 463 -7.11 -6.34 -3.80
N ASP A 464 -7.80 -7.32 -3.23
CA ASP A 464 -8.11 -8.58 -3.94
C ASP A 464 -9.02 -8.32 -5.15
N PHE A 465 -9.95 -7.37 -5.05
CA PHE A 465 -10.78 -6.97 -6.18
C PHE A 465 -9.96 -6.26 -7.28
N VAL A 466 -8.88 -5.57 -6.94
CA VAL A 466 -7.94 -5.01 -7.92
C VAL A 466 -7.22 -6.13 -8.68
N ILE A 467 -6.68 -7.13 -7.97
CA ILE A 467 -6.04 -8.29 -8.58
C ILE A 467 -7.04 -9.07 -9.44
N GLY A 468 -8.26 -9.28 -8.93
CA GLY A 468 -9.37 -9.89 -9.65
C GLY A 468 -9.71 -9.14 -10.94
N GLY A 469 -9.77 -7.81 -10.89
CA GLY A 469 -9.99 -6.99 -12.09
C GLY A 469 -8.91 -7.20 -13.15
N ILE A 470 -7.64 -7.26 -12.73
CA ILE A 470 -6.50 -7.52 -13.63
C ILE A 470 -6.64 -8.89 -14.30
N PHE A 471 -6.88 -9.94 -13.52
CA PHE A 471 -7.03 -11.31 -14.04
C PHE A 471 -8.27 -11.49 -14.91
N PHE A 472 -9.39 -10.90 -14.50
CA PHE A 472 -10.61 -10.95 -15.29
C PHE A 472 -10.41 -10.26 -16.64
N CYS A 473 -9.82 -9.06 -16.67
CA CYS A 473 -9.50 -8.37 -17.91
C CYS A 473 -8.62 -9.23 -18.81
N LEU A 474 -7.51 -9.77 -18.29
CA LEU A 474 -6.60 -10.65 -19.04
C LEU A 474 -7.35 -11.82 -19.68
N ARG A 475 -8.12 -12.57 -18.89
CA ARG A 475 -8.89 -13.72 -19.37
C ARG A 475 -9.91 -13.35 -20.44
N ARG A 476 -10.60 -12.21 -20.27
CA ARG A 476 -11.60 -11.71 -21.23
C ARG A 476 -10.95 -11.26 -22.54
N VAL A 477 -9.83 -10.54 -22.46
CA VAL A 477 -9.14 -10.08 -23.67
C VAL A 477 -8.43 -11.23 -24.37
N GLU A 478 -7.91 -12.25 -23.70
CA GLU A 478 -7.33 -13.39 -24.42
C GLU A 478 -8.42 -14.21 -25.12
N GLY A 479 -9.45 -14.63 -24.38
CA GLY A 479 -10.39 -15.64 -24.84
C GLY A 479 -9.69 -16.96 -25.19
N GLY A 480 -10.47 -17.94 -25.66
CA GLY A 480 -9.94 -19.21 -26.17
C GLY A 480 -9.03 -19.94 -25.16
N ASP A 481 -7.82 -20.30 -25.61
CA ASP A 481 -6.85 -21.11 -24.86
C ASP A 481 -6.14 -20.36 -23.71
N MET A 482 -6.25 -19.03 -23.67
CA MET A 482 -5.73 -18.14 -22.61
C MET A 482 -4.28 -18.43 -22.13
N PRO A 483 -3.29 -18.46 -23.04
CA PRO A 483 -1.90 -18.83 -22.70
C PRO A 483 -1.24 -17.93 -21.64
N MET A 484 -1.49 -16.62 -21.65
CA MET A 484 -0.91 -15.70 -20.65
C MET A 484 -1.54 -15.92 -19.27
N TRP A 485 -2.86 -16.06 -19.20
CA TRP A 485 -3.53 -16.44 -17.96
C TRP A 485 -2.99 -17.78 -17.43
N ASN A 486 -2.86 -18.81 -18.26
CA ASN A 486 -2.36 -20.11 -17.81
C ASN A 486 -0.93 -20.00 -17.26
N ALA A 487 -0.07 -19.20 -17.89
CA ALA A 487 1.27 -18.93 -17.37
C ALA A 487 1.22 -18.22 -16.01
N ILE A 488 0.39 -17.18 -15.85
CA ILE A 488 0.23 -16.48 -14.56
C ILE A 488 -0.36 -17.40 -13.49
N ALA A 489 -1.30 -18.25 -13.86
CA ALA A 489 -1.96 -19.20 -12.97
C ALA A 489 -0.96 -20.20 -12.36
N GLU A 490 0.12 -20.53 -13.06
CA GLU A 490 1.20 -21.42 -12.58
C GLU A 490 2.24 -20.71 -11.70
N TRP A 491 2.32 -19.38 -11.74
CA TRP A 491 3.32 -18.63 -10.98
C TRP A 491 3.20 -18.85 -9.46
N GLN A 492 4.36 -18.80 -8.78
CA GLN A 492 4.50 -19.00 -7.34
C GLN A 492 3.74 -20.23 -6.81
N GLY A 493 3.79 -21.34 -7.56
CA GLY A 493 3.18 -22.62 -7.14
C GLY A 493 1.66 -22.62 -7.19
N GLY A 494 1.05 -21.81 -8.07
CA GLY A 494 -0.40 -21.77 -8.23
C GLY A 494 -1.13 -20.73 -7.38
N ARG A 495 -0.41 -19.85 -6.68
CA ARG A 495 -1.00 -18.85 -5.76
C ARG A 495 -2.11 -18.03 -6.42
N TRP A 496 -1.84 -17.51 -7.62
CA TRP A 496 -2.76 -16.61 -8.30
C TRP A 496 -3.99 -17.34 -8.84
N ALA A 497 -3.84 -18.61 -9.22
CA ALA A 497 -4.96 -19.47 -9.57
C ALA A 497 -5.87 -19.73 -8.35
N GLN A 498 -5.29 -19.94 -7.17
CA GLN A 498 -6.05 -20.11 -5.92
C GLN A 498 -6.82 -18.84 -5.55
N LEU A 499 -6.16 -17.66 -5.61
CA LEU A 499 -6.83 -16.38 -5.39
C LEU A 499 -7.97 -16.18 -6.41
N TRP A 500 -7.73 -16.43 -7.70
CA TRP A 500 -8.75 -16.32 -8.74
C TRP A 500 -9.94 -17.24 -8.48
N ALA A 501 -9.71 -18.48 -8.05
CA ALA A 501 -10.78 -19.42 -7.74
C ALA A 501 -11.72 -18.89 -6.63
N GLU A 502 -11.19 -18.17 -5.63
CA GLU A 502 -12.03 -17.52 -4.62
C GLU A 502 -12.80 -16.31 -5.18
N ILE A 503 -12.16 -15.51 -6.04
CA ILE A 503 -12.82 -14.37 -6.70
C ILE A 503 -13.95 -14.85 -7.63
N GLU A 504 -13.74 -15.94 -8.35
CA GLU A 504 -14.73 -16.52 -9.26
C GLU A 504 -15.99 -16.99 -8.53
N LYS A 505 -15.87 -17.40 -7.25
CA LYS A 505 -17.06 -17.70 -6.42
C LYS A 505 -17.94 -16.48 -6.19
N LEU A 506 -17.38 -15.26 -6.11
CA LEU A 506 -18.19 -14.04 -5.99
C LEU A 506 -18.96 -13.78 -7.28
N GLU A 507 -18.31 -13.95 -8.43
CA GLU A 507 -18.94 -13.77 -9.73
C GLU A 507 -20.06 -14.81 -9.97
N ASN A 508 -19.83 -16.06 -9.58
CA ASN A 508 -20.83 -17.12 -9.68
C ASN A 508 -22.04 -16.91 -8.74
N ASN A 509 -21.87 -16.09 -7.70
CA ASN A 509 -22.94 -15.67 -6.79
C ASN A 509 -23.41 -14.24 -7.10
N SER A 510 -23.39 -13.86 -8.38
CA SER A 510 -23.77 -12.53 -8.84
C SER A 510 -25.15 -12.11 -8.33
N THR A 511 -25.24 -10.85 -7.92
CA THR A 511 -26.51 -10.19 -7.57
C THR A 511 -27.05 -9.30 -8.68
N GLU A 512 -26.52 -9.46 -9.89
CA GLU A 512 -27.07 -8.86 -11.10
C GLU A 512 -28.51 -9.33 -11.32
N VAL A 513 -29.44 -8.38 -11.50
CA VAL A 513 -30.84 -8.64 -11.83
C VAL A 513 -31.08 -8.36 -13.32
N ALA A 514 -32.10 -9.03 -13.87
CA ALA A 514 -32.43 -8.99 -15.28
C ALA A 514 -33.00 -7.65 -15.75
#